data_AF-A0A1Z5KMU2-F1
#
_entry.id   AF-A0A1Z5KMU2-F1
#
_cell.length_a   1.000
_cell.length_b   1.000
_cell.length_c   1.000
_cell.angle_alpha   90.00
_cell.angle_beta   90.00
_cell.angle_gamma   90.00
#
_symmetry.space_group_name_H-M   'P 1'
#
loop_
_entity.id
_entity.type
_entity.pdbx_description
1 polymer ?
#
loop_
_entity_poly.entity_id
_entity_poly.type
_entity_poly.pdbx_seq_one_letter_code
_entity_poly.pdbx_strand_id
1 'polypeptide(L)'
;MEIVKYCKKRELLAWQQKVEVAADSPSLAASCTSIEACQKELRRLGIPNSLPFLQYFHINRDLPNVRKIAELLAESAAVLLDVPAVRLYQDALFWKRPGDGPTPWHVDARMAPFDTSHLITFWIPLQAVPADGTALVFCSKSHSDFALPYWNSYKESAKNPDSPWNRLEERYERDYNGVDSFVDYMPLDLGDMTAHSGWTLHCANANTGKHNRLAIAITYVDARAPVRVRTDEGDAEDVWSYQDWISQVPRGTPDWDHPLVPIIWSK
;
A
#
# COMPACT_ATOMS: atom_id res chain seq x y z
N MET A 1 -1.32 1.55 22.27
CA MET A 1 -0.07 2.04 22.91
C MET A 1 1.18 1.34 22.37
N GLU A 2 1.13 0.04 22.02
CA GLU A 2 2.27 -0.70 21.48
C GLU A 2 2.66 -0.28 20.05
N ILE A 3 1.71 -0.21 19.12
CA ILE A 3 1.95 0.20 17.73
C ILE A 3 2.59 1.60 17.63
N VAL A 4 2.08 2.58 18.37
CA VAL A 4 2.67 3.94 18.38
C VAL A 4 4.12 3.92 18.88
N LYS A 5 4.43 3.12 19.91
CA LYS A 5 5.80 2.95 20.40
C LYS A 5 6.67 2.25 19.36
N TYR A 6 6.14 1.24 18.68
CA TYR A 6 6.82 0.53 17.59
C TYR A 6 7.23 1.50 16.49
N CYS A 7 6.28 2.30 16.01
CA CYS A 7 6.53 3.25 14.93
C CYS A 7 7.53 4.33 15.34
N LYS A 8 7.39 4.92 16.54
CA LYS A 8 8.36 5.92 17.04
C LYS A 8 9.79 5.38 17.09
N LYS A 9 9.99 4.11 17.46
CA LYS A 9 11.33 3.48 17.48
C LYS A 9 11.92 3.28 16.08
N ARG A 10 11.08 3.22 15.05
CA ARG A 10 11.46 2.94 13.65
C ARG A 10 11.22 4.14 12.73
N GLU A 11 10.92 5.31 13.28
CA GLU A 11 10.55 6.48 12.50
C GLU A 11 11.68 6.89 11.54
N LEU A 12 12.95 6.78 11.97
CA LEU A 12 14.10 7.02 11.10
C LEU A 12 14.09 6.10 9.86
N LEU A 13 13.80 4.81 10.02
CA LEU A 13 13.72 3.86 8.90
C LEU A 13 12.61 4.25 7.93
N ALA A 14 11.45 4.67 8.43
CA ALA A 14 10.35 5.15 7.58
C ALA A 14 10.75 6.40 6.78
N TRP A 15 11.55 7.30 7.36
CA TRP A 15 12.09 8.45 6.64
C TRP A 15 13.20 8.08 5.65
N GLN A 16 14.06 7.11 5.99
CA GLN A 16 15.09 6.59 5.08
C GLN A 16 14.46 5.95 3.85
N GLN A 17 13.38 5.17 4.02
CA GLN A 17 12.61 4.63 2.90
C GLN A 17 12.12 5.74 1.97
N LYS A 18 11.62 6.86 2.49
CA LYS A 18 11.21 7.99 1.64
C LYS A 18 12.38 8.61 0.87
N VAL A 19 13.56 8.71 1.49
CA VAL A 19 14.78 9.16 0.78
C VAL A 19 15.16 8.16 -0.31
N GLU A 20 15.12 6.87 -0.02
CA GLU A 20 15.46 5.81 -0.97
C GLU A 20 14.58 5.86 -2.21
N VAL A 21 13.26 5.93 -2.03
CA VAL A 21 12.28 6.01 -3.12
C VAL A 21 12.42 7.33 -3.90
N ALA A 22 12.68 8.44 -3.19
CA ALA A 22 12.85 9.74 -3.83
C ALA A 22 14.13 9.78 -4.69
N ALA A 23 15.22 9.19 -4.22
CA ALA A 23 16.53 9.26 -4.86
C ALA A 23 16.86 8.05 -5.75
N ASP A 24 16.07 6.98 -5.67
CA ASP A 24 16.44 5.66 -6.21
C ASP A 24 17.84 5.22 -5.73
N SER A 25 18.09 5.38 -4.42
CA SER A 25 19.43 5.22 -3.86
C SER A 25 19.42 4.71 -2.40
N PRO A 26 19.61 3.40 -2.18
CA PRO A 26 19.72 2.82 -0.85
C PRO A 26 20.93 3.37 -0.06
N SER A 27 22.03 3.66 -0.76
CA SER A 27 23.24 4.22 -0.13
C SER A 27 23.01 5.64 0.38
N LEU A 28 22.27 6.47 -0.35
CA LEU A 28 21.91 7.82 0.11
C LEU A 28 20.96 7.76 1.30
N ALA A 29 19.95 6.89 1.26
CA ALA A 29 19.05 6.67 2.38
C ALA A 29 19.81 6.23 3.64
N ALA A 30 20.71 5.25 3.53
CA ALA A 30 21.54 4.77 4.63
C ALA A 30 22.48 5.85 5.21
N SER A 31 22.87 6.85 4.41
CA SER A 31 23.69 7.97 4.87
C SER A 31 22.93 8.95 5.79
N CYS A 32 21.59 8.93 5.77
CA CYS A 32 20.78 9.78 6.62
C CYS A 32 20.64 9.15 8.02
N THR A 33 21.41 9.66 8.99
CA THR A 33 21.45 9.11 10.36
C THR A 33 20.47 9.75 11.34
N SER A 34 19.69 10.75 10.90
CA SER A 34 18.61 11.37 11.69
C SER A 34 17.42 11.75 10.82
N ILE A 35 16.26 11.99 11.45
CA ILE A 35 15.04 12.43 10.76
C ILE A 35 15.28 13.77 10.05
N GLU A 36 15.99 14.69 10.70
CA GLU A 36 16.34 16.00 10.13
C GLU A 36 17.23 15.86 8.90
N ALA A 37 18.15 14.89 8.90
CA ALA A 37 18.99 14.58 7.74
C ALA A 37 18.14 14.06 6.57
N CYS A 38 17.24 13.10 6.82
CA CYS A 38 16.31 12.61 5.79
C CYS A 38 15.46 13.74 5.21
N GLN A 39 14.87 14.57 6.08
CA GLN A 39 14.05 15.71 5.67
C GLN A 39 14.84 16.74 4.85
N LYS A 40 16.09 17.01 5.21
CA LYS A 40 16.97 17.90 4.45
C LYS A 40 17.24 17.33 3.06
N GLU A 41 17.47 16.02 2.97
CA GLU A 41 17.73 15.36 1.70
C GLU A 41 16.50 15.34 0.80
N LEU A 42 15.32 15.02 1.34
CA LEU A 42 14.05 15.11 0.62
C LEU A 42 13.80 16.51 0.05
N ARG A 43 14.07 17.57 0.84
CA ARG A 43 13.99 18.96 0.34
C ARG A 43 14.98 19.23 -0.80
N ARG A 44 16.21 18.68 -0.72
CA ARG A 44 17.22 18.81 -1.79
C ARG A 44 16.75 18.14 -3.08
N LEU A 45 16.02 17.03 -2.97
CA LEU A 45 15.42 16.29 -4.08
C LEU A 45 14.11 16.93 -4.60
N GLY A 46 13.67 18.06 -4.03
CA GLY A 46 12.44 18.74 -4.43
C GLY A 46 11.15 18.05 -3.96
N ILE A 47 11.25 17.13 -3.01
CA ILE A 47 10.08 16.48 -2.39
C ILE A 47 9.49 17.43 -1.34
N PRO A 48 8.18 17.72 -1.35
CA PRO A 48 7.57 18.61 -0.39
C PRO A 48 7.58 18.00 1.02
N ASN A 49 7.37 18.85 2.03
CA ASN A 49 7.16 18.37 3.39
C ASN A 49 5.82 17.62 3.58
N SER A 50 4.86 17.80 2.66
CA SER A 50 3.55 17.15 2.65
C SER A 50 3.61 15.75 2.02
N LEU A 51 4.43 14.86 2.59
CA LEU A 51 4.47 13.46 2.19
C LEU A 51 3.08 12.80 2.32
N PRO A 52 2.73 11.78 1.53
CA PRO A 52 1.44 11.08 1.68
C PRO A 52 1.23 10.45 3.07
N PHE A 53 2.30 9.86 3.63
CA PHE A 53 2.35 9.19 4.94
C PHE A 53 3.79 8.73 5.24
N LEU A 54 4.05 8.30 6.48
CA LEU A 54 5.16 7.39 6.80
C LEU A 54 4.66 5.93 6.77
N GLN A 55 5.47 5.03 6.22
CA GLN A 55 5.11 3.62 6.02
C GLN A 55 6.05 2.69 6.80
N TYR A 56 5.50 1.60 7.32
CA TYR A 56 6.22 0.59 8.09
C TYR A 56 5.82 -0.78 7.58
N PHE A 57 6.76 -1.51 6.98
CA PHE A 57 6.51 -2.80 6.36
C PHE A 57 6.72 -3.96 7.34
N HIS A 58 5.97 -5.04 7.13
CA HIS A 58 6.10 -6.32 7.83
C HIS A 58 6.03 -6.22 9.35
N ILE A 59 5.15 -5.35 9.86
CA ILE A 59 5.02 -5.17 11.31
C ILE A 59 4.46 -6.42 11.98
N ASN A 60 3.84 -7.35 11.24
CA ASN A 60 3.49 -8.69 11.72
C ASN A 60 4.68 -9.48 12.29
N ARG A 61 5.90 -9.24 11.79
CA ARG A 61 7.10 -10.01 12.18
C ARG A 61 7.56 -9.66 13.59
N ASP A 62 7.24 -8.43 14.01
CA ASP A 62 7.61 -7.89 15.31
C ASP A 62 6.43 -7.81 16.29
N LEU A 63 5.20 -7.74 15.78
CA LEU A 63 3.98 -7.54 16.56
C LEU A 63 3.03 -8.75 16.44
N PRO A 64 3.05 -9.67 17.42
CA PRO A 64 2.24 -10.89 17.38
C PRO A 64 0.73 -10.65 17.20
N ASN A 65 0.21 -9.54 17.70
CA ASN A 65 -1.20 -9.19 17.54
C ASN A 65 -1.57 -8.88 16.07
N VAL A 66 -0.66 -8.24 15.32
CA VAL A 66 -0.87 -8.00 13.88
C VAL A 66 -0.80 -9.32 13.12
N ARG A 67 0.16 -10.19 13.46
CA ARG A 67 0.22 -11.55 12.91
C ARG A 67 -1.07 -12.33 13.18
N LYS A 68 -1.61 -12.23 14.39
CA LYS A 68 -2.85 -12.93 14.75
C LYS A 68 -4.05 -12.43 13.94
N ILE A 69 -4.17 -11.12 13.72
CA ILE A 69 -5.21 -10.55 12.84
C ILE A 69 -5.04 -11.08 11.41
N ALA A 70 -3.79 -11.13 10.91
CA ALA A 70 -3.53 -11.66 9.57
C ALA A 70 -3.95 -13.14 9.43
N GLU A 71 -3.75 -13.96 10.46
CA GLU A 71 -4.19 -15.36 10.45
C GLU A 71 -5.73 -15.47 10.49
N LEU A 72 -6.40 -14.62 11.26
CA LEU A 72 -7.86 -14.61 11.36
C LEU A 72 -8.56 -14.18 10.05
N LEU A 73 -7.93 -13.32 9.26
CA LEU A 73 -8.48 -12.84 7.99
C LEU A 73 -8.15 -13.73 6.79
N ALA A 74 -7.28 -14.73 6.95
CA ALA A 74 -6.76 -15.52 5.84
C ALA A 74 -7.83 -16.36 5.11
N GLU A 75 -8.79 -16.92 5.85
CA GLU A 75 -9.93 -17.63 5.26
C GLU A 75 -10.80 -16.68 4.44
N SER A 76 -11.16 -15.52 5.00
CA SER A 76 -11.91 -14.48 4.29
C SER A 76 -11.19 -14.01 3.04
N ALA A 77 -9.86 -13.87 3.09
CA ALA A 77 -9.03 -13.52 1.94
C ALA A 77 -9.16 -14.56 0.82
N ALA A 78 -9.08 -15.85 1.16
CA ALA A 78 -9.19 -16.93 0.19
C ALA A 78 -10.60 -17.05 -0.40
N VAL A 79 -11.65 -16.85 0.41
CA VAL A 79 -13.04 -16.83 -0.04
C VAL A 79 -13.30 -15.65 -0.99
N LEU A 80 -12.83 -14.45 -0.65
CA LEU A 80 -13.02 -13.25 -1.48
C LEU A 80 -12.21 -13.32 -2.79
N LEU A 81 -11.05 -13.97 -2.78
CA LEU A 81 -10.22 -14.20 -3.97
C LEU A 81 -10.67 -15.37 -4.84
N ASP A 82 -11.56 -16.22 -4.32
CA ASP A 82 -11.97 -17.50 -4.91
C ASP A 82 -10.78 -18.43 -5.24
N VAL A 83 -9.90 -18.65 -4.25
CA VAL A 83 -8.70 -19.49 -4.37
C VAL A 83 -8.62 -20.54 -3.26
N PRO A 84 -8.01 -21.71 -3.51
CA PRO A 84 -7.97 -22.79 -2.51
C PRO A 84 -7.00 -22.53 -1.35
N ALA A 85 -6.05 -21.61 -1.51
CA ALA A 85 -5.05 -21.28 -0.51
C ALA A 85 -4.48 -19.87 -0.73
N VAL A 86 -4.04 -19.21 0.35
CA VAL A 86 -3.43 -17.87 0.29
C VAL A 86 -2.13 -17.79 1.07
N ARG A 87 -1.22 -16.96 0.56
CA ARG A 87 -0.02 -16.50 1.26
C ARG A 87 -0.28 -15.18 1.97
N LEU A 88 0.37 -15.01 3.11
CA LEU A 88 0.56 -13.67 3.68
C LEU A 88 1.72 -12.99 2.94
N TYR A 89 1.39 -12.07 2.03
CA TYR A 89 2.42 -11.36 1.27
C TYR A 89 3.10 -10.29 2.12
N GLN A 90 2.34 -9.31 2.58
CA GLN A 90 2.87 -8.22 3.39
C GLN A 90 1.80 -7.68 4.32
N ASP A 91 2.25 -6.91 5.30
CA ASP A 91 1.44 -5.89 5.93
C ASP A 91 2.21 -4.57 5.94
N ALA A 92 1.48 -3.47 5.85
CA ALA A 92 2.05 -2.13 5.94
C ALA A 92 1.21 -1.26 6.87
N LEU A 93 1.87 -0.62 7.83
CA LEU A 93 1.23 0.43 8.62
C LEU A 93 1.47 1.79 7.97
N PHE A 94 0.38 2.55 7.83
CA PHE A 94 0.37 3.90 7.29
C PHE A 94 0.13 4.90 8.42
N TRP A 95 1.14 5.71 8.70
CA TRP A 95 1.05 6.82 9.64
C TRP A 95 0.88 8.13 8.84
N LYS A 96 -0.36 8.60 8.78
CA LYS A 96 -0.72 9.85 8.11
C LYS A 96 -0.86 10.99 9.13
N ARG A 97 0.09 11.91 9.13
CA ARG A 97 0.24 13.00 10.11
C ARG A 97 -0.51 14.26 9.68
N PRO A 98 -0.82 15.19 10.61
CA PRO A 98 -1.29 16.52 10.23
C PRO A 98 -0.36 17.18 9.19
N GLY A 99 -0.93 17.62 8.08
CA GLY A 99 -0.19 18.22 6.96
C GLY A 99 0.40 17.22 5.95
N ASP A 100 0.28 15.92 6.19
CA ASP A 100 0.62 14.91 5.17
C ASP A 100 -0.38 15.01 4.00
N GLY A 101 0.16 14.94 2.78
CA GLY A 101 -0.56 15.12 1.52
C GLY A 101 -1.49 13.95 1.16
N PRO A 102 -2.16 14.03 0.00
CA PRO A 102 -2.99 12.93 -0.48
C PRO A 102 -2.10 11.73 -0.85
N THR A 103 -2.66 10.54 -0.73
CA THR A 103 -2.14 9.35 -1.40
C THR A 103 -2.71 9.37 -2.81
N PRO A 104 -1.88 9.41 -3.85
CA PRO A 104 -2.39 9.47 -5.22
C PRO A 104 -3.14 8.20 -5.60
N TRP A 105 -3.92 8.27 -6.66
CA TRP A 105 -4.57 7.08 -7.21
C TRP A 105 -3.55 6.03 -7.63
N HIS A 106 -3.86 4.77 -7.32
CA HIS A 106 -3.02 3.63 -7.68
C HIS A 106 -3.77 2.29 -7.59
N VAL A 107 -3.12 1.23 -8.08
CA VAL A 107 -3.48 -0.17 -7.82
C VAL A 107 -2.31 -0.89 -7.16
N ASP A 108 -2.54 -1.63 -6.07
CA ASP A 108 -1.50 -2.34 -5.31
C ASP A 108 -0.77 -3.39 -6.15
N ALA A 109 -1.51 -4.07 -7.03
CA ALA A 109 -0.97 -5.14 -7.84
C ALA A 109 0.16 -4.64 -8.75
N ARG A 110 0.20 -3.36 -9.14
CA ARG A 110 1.32 -2.83 -9.93
C ARG A 110 2.65 -2.81 -9.15
N MET A 111 2.56 -2.67 -7.83
CA MET A 111 3.70 -2.57 -6.92
C MET A 111 4.12 -3.93 -6.35
N ALA A 112 3.18 -4.87 -6.26
CA ALA A 112 3.46 -6.23 -5.81
C ALA A 112 4.28 -7.03 -6.85
N PRO A 113 5.21 -7.89 -6.42
CA PRO A 113 6.10 -8.62 -7.31
C PRO A 113 5.44 -9.88 -7.93
N PHE A 114 4.11 -9.94 -8.00
CA PHE A 114 3.36 -11.12 -8.44
C PHE A 114 2.68 -10.92 -9.80
N ASP A 115 2.73 -11.97 -10.61
CA ASP A 115 2.03 -12.07 -11.90
C ASP A 115 0.66 -12.73 -11.71
N THR A 116 -0.30 -11.98 -11.13
CA THR A 116 -1.61 -12.51 -10.79
C THR A 116 -2.70 -11.43 -10.68
N SER A 117 -3.95 -11.82 -10.91
CA SER A 117 -5.14 -11.06 -10.54
C SER A 117 -5.62 -11.33 -9.12
N HIS A 118 -5.15 -12.43 -8.50
CA HIS A 118 -5.61 -12.90 -7.19
C HIS A 118 -4.75 -12.34 -6.05
N LEU A 119 -4.87 -11.03 -5.85
CA LEU A 119 -4.28 -10.29 -4.73
C LEU A 119 -5.37 -9.47 -4.04
N ILE A 120 -5.41 -9.47 -2.71
CA ILE A 120 -6.40 -8.74 -1.93
C ILE A 120 -5.75 -8.07 -0.72
N THR A 121 -6.19 -6.86 -0.41
CA THR A 121 -5.74 -6.09 0.75
C THR A 121 -6.92 -5.80 1.66
N PHE A 122 -6.76 -6.06 2.96
CA PHE A 122 -7.65 -5.58 4.02
C PHE A 122 -7.06 -4.33 4.65
N TRP A 123 -7.76 -3.21 4.60
CA TRP A 123 -7.36 -1.95 5.22
C TRP A 123 -8.16 -1.73 6.52
N ILE A 124 -7.43 -1.54 7.63
CA ILE A 124 -7.97 -1.52 8.99
C ILE A 124 -7.53 -0.23 9.67
N PRO A 125 -8.44 0.73 9.96
CA PRO A 125 -8.10 1.91 10.73
C PRO A 125 -7.85 1.52 12.20
N LEU A 126 -6.83 2.12 12.81
CA LEU A 126 -6.50 1.89 14.23
C LEU A 126 -7.14 2.91 15.19
N GLN A 127 -8.03 3.74 14.66
CA GLN A 127 -8.90 4.66 15.38
C GLN A 127 -10.12 4.94 14.50
N ALA A 128 -11.23 5.38 15.10
CA ALA A 128 -12.39 5.82 14.32
C ALA A 128 -12.00 6.91 13.31
N VAL A 129 -12.56 6.84 12.12
CA VAL A 129 -12.36 7.81 11.03
C VAL A 129 -13.66 8.60 10.85
N PRO A 130 -13.64 9.93 10.96
CA PRO A 130 -14.85 10.75 10.78
C PRO A 130 -15.30 10.75 9.32
N ALA A 131 -16.52 11.24 9.07
CA ALA A 131 -17.10 11.31 7.73
C ALA A 131 -16.27 12.15 6.75
N ASP A 132 -15.57 13.18 7.25
CA ASP A 132 -14.64 14.03 6.49
C ASP A 132 -13.17 13.59 6.66
N GLY A 133 -12.96 12.31 6.98
CA GLY A 133 -11.67 11.75 7.36
C GLY A 133 -10.74 11.43 6.18
N THR A 134 -9.78 10.53 6.45
CA THR A 134 -8.70 10.16 5.51
C THR A 134 -8.60 8.65 5.31
N ALA A 135 -9.75 7.96 5.35
CA ALA A 135 -9.85 6.58 4.88
C ALA A 135 -9.64 6.52 3.35
N LEU A 136 -9.69 5.30 2.82
CA LEU A 136 -9.54 5.07 1.39
C LEU A 136 -10.80 5.51 0.62
N VAL A 137 -10.57 6.07 -0.57
CA VAL A 137 -11.58 6.29 -1.61
C VAL A 137 -11.28 5.31 -2.73
N PHE A 138 -12.30 4.64 -3.26
CA PHE A 138 -12.18 3.58 -4.26
C PHE A 138 -12.88 3.97 -5.55
N CYS A 139 -12.39 3.46 -6.68
CA CYS A 139 -13.15 3.45 -7.93
C CYS A 139 -13.87 2.11 -8.09
N SER A 140 -15.20 2.14 -7.99
CA SER A 140 -16.06 0.97 -8.13
C SER A 140 -15.81 0.26 -9.45
N LYS A 141 -15.69 -1.07 -9.40
CA LYS A 141 -15.48 -1.98 -10.55
C LYS A 141 -14.16 -1.79 -11.33
N SER A 142 -13.28 -0.88 -10.95
CA SER A 142 -12.05 -0.63 -11.71
C SER A 142 -11.10 -1.84 -11.78
N HIS A 143 -11.20 -2.78 -10.84
CA HIS A 143 -10.43 -4.04 -10.85
C HIS A 143 -10.75 -4.94 -12.05
N SER A 144 -11.84 -4.67 -12.76
CA SER A 144 -12.22 -5.37 -14.00
C SER A 144 -11.78 -4.63 -15.27
N ASP A 145 -11.12 -3.48 -15.15
CA ASP A 145 -10.62 -2.72 -16.29
C ASP A 145 -9.23 -3.25 -16.72
N PHE A 146 -9.23 -4.21 -17.65
CA PHE A 146 -8.01 -4.79 -18.22
C PHE A 146 -7.14 -3.80 -19.00
N ALA A 147 -7.68 -2.64 -19.38
CA ALA A 147 -6.92 -1.58 -20.05
C ALA A 147 -6.21 -0.65 -19.05
N LEU A 148 -6.13 -1.03 -17.78
CA LEU A 148 -5.67 -0.15 -16.70
C LEU A 148 -4.62 -0.79 -15.77
N PRO A 149 -3.35 -0.86 -16.19
CA PRO A 149 -2.26 -1.01 -15.24
C PRO A 149 -1.81 0.40 -14.79
N TYR A 150 -2.61 1.03 -13.90
CA TYR A 150 -2.47 2.44 -13.53
C TYR A 150 -1.66 2.66 -12.25
N TRP A 151 -0.75 3.62 -12.32
CA TRP A 151 -0.03 4.18 -11.18
C TRP A 151 0.20 5.66 -11.47
N ASN A 152 -0.10 6.54 -10.51
CA ASN A 152 0.23 7.97 -10.60
C ASN A 152 1.15 8.30 -9.43
N SER A 153 2.47 8.20 -9.64
CA SER A 153 3.41 8.54 -8.59
C SER A 153 3.30 10.04 -8.26
N TYR A 154 3.64 10.43 -7.02
CA TYR A 154 3.72 11.85 -6.67
C TYR A 154 4.67 12.64 -7.61
N LYS A 155 5.75 11.99 -8.07
CA LYS A 155 6.72 12.57 -9.02
C LYS A 155 6.09 12.85 -10.39
N GLU A 156 5.20 12.00 -10.85
CA GLU A 156 4.52 12.13 -12.14
C GLU A 156 3.38 13.14 -12.07
N SER A 157 2.55 13.08 -11.01
CA SER A 157 1.44 14.01 -10.81
C SER A 157 1.92 15.47 -10.70
N ALA A 158 3.04 15.69 -10.01
CA ALA A 158 3.59 17.04 -9.81
C ALA A 158 4.24 17.65 -11.06
N LYS A 159 4.69 16.83 -12.03
CA LYS A 159 5.40 17.30 -13.23
C LYS A 159 4.50 17.62 -14.41
N ASN A 160 3.33 17.00 -14.50
CA ASN A 160 2.43 17.19 -15.63
C ASN A 160 0.96 17.23 -15.17
N PRO A 161 0.38 18.42 -14.90
CA PRO A 161 -1.02 18.55 -14.51
C PRO A 161 -1.98 18.04 -15.59
N ASP A 162 -1.62 18.16 -16.87
CA ASP A 162 -2.43 17.75 -18.03
C ASP A 162 -2.31 16.26 -18.37
N SER A 163 -1.55 15.51 -17.57
CA SER A 163 -1.31 14.09 -17.74
C SER A 163 -2.64 13.32 -17.90
N PRO A 164 -2.72 12.34 -18.82
CA PRO A 164 -3.86 11.40 -18.87
C PRO A 164 -4.07 10.70 -17.52
N TRP A 165 -3.00 10.58 -16.72
CA TRP A 165 -3.03 10.02 -15.38
C TRP A 165 -3.85 10.87 -14.38
N ASN A 166 -4.00 12.19 -14.61
CA ASN A 166 -4.82 13.06 -13.76
C ASN A 166 -6.30 13.13 -14.19
N ARG A 167 -6.66 12.45 -15.29
CA ARG A 167 -8.01 12.45 -15.88
C ARG A 167 -8.79 11.19 -15.56
N LEU A 168 -8.51 10.57 -14.40
CA LEU A 168 -9.29 9.43 -13.93
C LEU A 168 -10.76 9.79 -13.77
N GLU A 169 -11.05 11.02 -13.37
CA GLU A 169 -12.40 11.55 -13.30
C GLU A 169 -13.05 11.53 -14.70
N GLU A 170 -12.37 11.94 -15.78
CA GLU A 170 -12.93 11.82 -17.13
C GLU A 170 -13.21 10.36 -17.56
N ARG A 171 -12.40 9.40 -17.09
CA ARG A 171 -12.56 7.97 -17.43
C ARG A 171 -13.63 7.27 -16.58
N TYR A 172 -13.79 7.68 -15.33
CA TYR A 172 -14.58 6.98 -14.32
C TYR A 172 -15.62 7.87 -13.63
N GLU A 173 -15.88 9.09 -14.10
CA GLU A 173 -16.84 10.05 -13.51
C GLU A 173 -18.18 9.39 -13.23
N ARG A 174 -18.62 8.51 -14.13
CA ARG A 174 -19.83 7.70 -13.98
C ARG A 174 -19.59 6.29 -14.47
N ASP A 175 -20.14 5.32 -13.74
CA ASP A 175 -20.20 3.95 -14.25
C ASP A 175 -21.20 3.85 -15.43
N TYR A 176 -21.29 2.68 -16.08
CA TYR A 176 -22.22 2.46 -17.20
C TYR A 176 -23.70 2.75 -16.88
N ASN A 177 -24.07 2.87 -15.60
CA ASN A 177 -25.42 3.18 -15.14
C ASN A 177 -25.60 4.63 -14.67
N GLY A 178 -24.57 5.48 -14.81
CA GLY A 178 -24.64 6.89 -14.44
C GLY A 178 -24.39 7.18 -12.95
N VAL A 179 -23.88 6.21 -12.19
CA VAL A 179 -23.55 6.34 -10.75
C VAL A 179 -22.11 6.82 -10.60
N ASP A 180 -21.85 7.69 -9.62
CA ASP A 180 -20.49 8.13 -9.29
C ASP A 180 -19.60 6.90 -9.01
N SER A 181 -18.53 6.71 -9.80
CA SER A 181 -17.67 5.54 -9.60
C SER A 181 -16.80 5.67 -8.37
N PHE A 182 -16.59 6.89 -7.86
CA PHE A 182 -15.77 7.13 -6.67
C PHE A 182 -16.61 7.00 -5.41
N VAL A 183 -16.22 6.04 -4.57
CA VAL A 183 -16.94 5.69 -3.35
C VAL A 183 -15.96 5.64 -2.20
N ASP A 184 -16.32 6.29 -1.10
CA ASP A 184 -15.73 6.04 0.21
C ASP A 184 -16.78 5.40 1.14
N TYR A 185 -16.30 4.80 2.22
CA TYR A 185 -17.13 4.14 3.23
C TYR A 185 -17.02 4.83 4.59
N MET A 186 -16.72 6.13 4.62
CA MET A 186 -16.65 6.89 5.88
C MET A 186 -18.05 7.29 6.37
N PRO A 187 -18.25 7.48 7.69
CA PRO A 187 -17.30 7.25 8.78
C PRO A 187 -17.03 5.76 9.02
N LEU A 188 -15.88 5.45 9.63
CA LEU A 188 -15.51 4.11 10.06
C LEU A 188 -15.31 4.07 11.57
N ASP A 189 -15.89 3.10 12.24
CA ASP A 189 -15.68 2.84 13.65
C ASP A 189 -14.48 1.91 13.89
N LEU A 190 -14.02 1.84 15.15
CA LEU A 190 -12.97 0.91 15.51
C LEU A 190 -13.47 -0.54 15.36
N GLY A 191 -12.81 -1.31 14.50
CA GLY A 191 -13.21 -2.68 14.17
C GLY A 191 -13.73 -2.83 12.75
N ASP A 192 -14.12 -1.72 12.10
CA ASP A 192 -14.43 -1.72 10.68
C ASP A 192 -13.16 -1.97 9.85
N MET A 193 -13.36 -2.48 8.64
CA MET A 193 -12.31 -2.63 7.64
C MET A 193 -12.90 -2.61 6.24
N THR A 194 -12.10 -2.22 5.27
CA THR A 194 -12.41 -2.39 3.85
C THR A 194 -11.55 -3.49 3.26
N ALA A 195 -12.07 -4.23 2.29
CA ALA A 195 -11.30 -5.18 1.50
C ALA A 195 -11.34 -4.76 0.03
N HIS A 196 -10.20 -4.74 -0.64
CA HIS A 196 -10.11 -4.39 -2.06
C HIS A 196 -9.17 -5.34 -2.81
N SER A 197 -9.55 -5.68 -4.04
CA SER A 197 -8.65 -6.38 -4.96
C SER A 197 -7.41 -5.52 -5.22
N GLY A 198 -6.26 -6.16 -5.43
CA GLY A 198 -5.02 -5.51 -5.82
C GLY A 198 -5.12 -4.68 -7.10
N TRP A 199 -6.14 -4.92 -7.94
CA TRP A 199 -6.40 -4.16 -9.16
C TRP A 199 -7.45 -3.04 -8.97
N THR A 200 -7.96 -2.86 -7.76
CA THR A 200 -8.90 -1.77 -7.44
C THR A 200 -8.14 -0.46 -7.34
N LEU A 201 -8.54 0.52 -8.14
CA LEU A 201 -8.06 1.89 -8.05
C LEU A 201 -8.53 2.46 -6.73
N HIS A 202 -7.60 3.02 -5.98
CA HIS A 202 -7.90 3.69 -4.74
C HIS A 202 -6.91 4.80 -4.45
N CYS A 203 -7.31 5.73 -3.58
CA CYS A 203 -6.52 6.86 -3.13
C CYS A 203 -6.89 7.20 -1.68
N ALA A 204 -6.29 8.26 -1.12
CA ALA A 204 -6.72 8.78 0.18
C ALA A 204 -6.48 10.29 0.29
N ASN A 205 -7.44 11.01 0.86
CA ASN A 205 -7.38 12.46 1.07
C ASN A 205 -6.22 12.89 1.97
N ALA A 206 -5.71 14.12 1.75
CA ALA A 206 -4.72 14.74 2.63
C ALA A 206 -5.23 14.86 4.07
N ASN A 207 -4.34 14.82 5.06
CA ASN A 207 -4.73 15.03 6.45
C ASN A 207 -4.63 16.51 6.81
N THR A 208 -5.74 17.22 6.60
CA THR A 208 -5.91 18.64 6.98
C THR A 208 -6.31 18.82 8.45
N GLY A 209 -6.51 17.73 9.18
CA GLY A 209 -6.90 17.73 10.59
C GLY A 209 -5.74 17.95 11.55
N LYS A 210 -6.03 17.82 12.85
CA LYS A 210 -5.06 18.04 13.96
C LYS A 210 -4.48 16.76 14.54
N HIS A 211 -4.95 15.60 14.09
CA HIS A 211 -4.60 14.31 14.67
C HIS A 211 -3.99 13.37 13.62
N ASN A 212 -3.11 12.47 14.09
CA ASN A 212 -2.59 11.41 13.25
C ASN A 212 -3.69 10.39 12.92
N ARG A 213 -3.66 9.84 11.71
CA ARG A 213 -4.43 8.66 11.30
C ARG A 213 -3.48 7.49 11.10
N LEU A 214 -3.63 6.44 11.90
CA LEU A 214 -2.93 5.17 11.75
C LEU A 214 -3.86 4.14 11.13
N ALA A 215 -3.36 3.37 10.18
CA ALA A 215 -4.08 2.21 9.62
C ALA A 215 -3.09 1.12 9.23
N ILE A 216 -3.55 -0.12 9.19
CA ILE A 216 -2.78 -1.27 8.71
C ILE A 216 -3.46 -1.79 7.43
N ALA A 217 -2.68 -2.03 6.39
CA ALA A 217 -3.07 -2.87 5.28
C ALA A 217 -2.45 -4.25 5.46
N ILE A 218 -3.24 -5.31 5.32
CA ILE A 218 -2.77 -6.70 5.31
C ILE A 218 -3.11 -7.29 3.95
N THR A 219 -2.09 -7.72 3.22
CA THR A 219 -2.22 -8.15 1.82
C THR A 219 -1.94 -9.63 1.68
N TYR A 220 -2.85 -10.31 0.99
CA TYR A 220 -2.80 -11.73 0.67
C TYR A 220 -2.72 -11.91 -0.83
N VAL A 221 -2.13 -13.02 -1.23
CA VAL A 221 -2.05 -13.42 -2.63
C VAL A 221 -2.32 -14.91 -2.74
N ASP A 222 -2.86 -15.37 -3.87
CA ASP A 222 -2.98 -16.80 -4.19
C ASP A 222 -1.67 -17.53 -3.88
N ALA A 223 -1.75 -18.68 -3.21
CA ALA A 223 -0.61 -19.54 -2.91
C ALA A 223 0.17 -19.96 -4.17
N ARG A 224 -0.48 -19.99 -5.34
CA ARG A 224 0.10 -20.32 -6.64
C ARG A 224 0.53 -19.12 -7.48
N ALA A 225 0.43 -17.90 -6.94
CA ALA A 225 0.83 -16.70 -7.69
C ALA A 225 2.32 -16.76 -8.09
N PRO A 226 2.65 -16.71 -9.39
CA PRO A 226 4.02 -16.62 -9.84
C PRO A 226 4.66 -15.29 -9.44
N VAL A 227 5.94 -15.31 -9.12
CA VAL A 227 6.74 -14.08 -9.02
C VAL A 227 7.03 -13.55 -10.43
N ARG A 228 6.87 -12.24 -10.66
CA ARG A 228 7.09 -11.61 -11.97
C ARG A 228 8.51 -11.86 -12.49
N VAL A 229 8.61 -12.18 -13.78
CA VAL A 229 9.90 -12.34 -14.48
C VAL A 229 10.63 -11.01 -14.60
N ARG A 230 9.90 -9.93 -14.89
CA ARG A 230 10.40 -8.56 -15.01
C ARG A 230 9.96 -7.73 -13.80
N THR A 231 10.93 -7.20 -13.07
CA THR A 231 10.71 -6.36 -11.87
C THR A 231 11.11 -4.91 -12.13
N ASP A 232 11.54 -4.58 -13.35
CA ASP A 232 11.93 -3.24 -13.81
C ASP A 232 10.71 -2.37 -14.20
N GLU A 233 9.51 -2.95 -14.24
CA GLU A 233 8.26 -2.27 -14.57
C GLU A 233 7.39 -2.10 -13.31
N GLY A 234 7.80 -1.20 -12.41
CA GLY A 234 7.09 -0.86 -11.16
C GLY A 234 7.75 0.32 -10.44
N ASP A 235 7.01 1.03 -9.60
CA ASP A 235 7.59 2.10 -8.75
C ASP A 235 8.31 1.46 -7.54
N ALA A 236 9.32 2.14 -7.01
CA ALA A 236 10.19 1.62 -5.95
C ALA A 236 9.57 1.71 -4.55
N GLU A 237 8.42 2.39 -4.40
CA GLU A 237 7.76 2.66 -3.10
C GLU A 237 7.63 1.41 -2.22
N ASP A 238 7.24 0.28 -2.81
CA ASP A 238 6.95 -0.97 -2.11
C ASP A 238 8.07 -2.02 -2.21
N VAL A 239 9.25 -1.67 -2.73
CA VAL A 239 10.42 -2.60 -2.79
C VAL A 239 10.74 -3.18 -1.41
N TRP A 240 10.59 -2.37 -0.36
CA TRP A 240 10.80 -2.77 1.03
C TRP A 240 9.84 -3.89 1.49
N SER A 241 8.71 -4.08 0.80
CA SER A 241 7.80 -5.19 1.07
C SER A 241 8.32 -6.54 0.55
N TYR A 242 9.28 -6.58 -0.37
CA TYR A 242 9.73 -7.85 -0.98
C TYR A 242 11.24 -8.04 -1.11
N GLN A 243 12.06 -7.01 -0.89
CA GLN A 243 13.51 -7.09 -1.06
C GLN A 243 14.18 -8.20 -0.24
N ASP A 244 13.63 -8.58 0.91
CA ASP A 244 14.21 -9.61 1.80
C ASP A 244 14.11 -11.04 1.26
N TRP A 245 13.19 -11.29 0.32
CA TRP A 245 12.87 -12.65 -0.14
C TRP A 245 12.88 -12.81 -1.66
N ILE A 246 12.66 -11.74 -2.41
CA ILE A 246 12.42 -11.81 -3.86
C ILE A 246 13.56 -12.45 -4.65
N SER A 247 14.81 -12.30 -4.20
CA SER A 247 15.99 -12.87 -4.85
C SER A 247 16.16 -14.37 -4.58
N GLN A 248 15.44 -14.91 -3.59
CA GLN A 248 15.52 -16.30 -3.16
C GLN A 248 14.43 -17.18 -3.82
N VAL A 249 13.48 -16.56 -4.52
CA VAL A 249 12.34 -17.24 -5.14
C VAL A 249 12.53 -17.28 -6.67
N PRO A 250 12.40 -18.46 -7.32
CA PRO A 250 12.42 -18.54 -8.78
C PRO A 250 11.29 -17.73 -9.43
N ARG A 251 11.63 -16.94 -10.45
CA ARG A 251 10.66 -16.12 -11.18
C ARG A 251 9.85 -16.95 -12.18
N GLY A 252 8.59 -16.57 -12.39
CA GLY A 252 7.68 -17.16 -13.37
C GLY A 252 7.09 -18.52 -12.98
N THR A 253 7.51 -19.11 -11.86
CA THR A 253 6.99 -20.41 -11.41
C THR A 253 5.94 -20.23 -10.32
N PRO A 254 4.81 -20.97 -10.35
CA PRO A 254 3.76 -20.91 -9.33
C PRO A 254 4.10 -21.69 -8.05
N ASP A 255 4.97 -22.69 -8.15
CA ASP A 255 5.29 -23.62 -7.07
C ASP A 255 6.61 -23.24 -6.40
N TRP A 256 6.55 -22.28 -5.48
CA TRP A 256 7.68 -21.84 -4.67
C TRP A 256 7.30 -21.80 -3.19
N ASP A 257 8.29 -21.79 -2.30
CA ASP A 257 8.05 -21.62 -0.87
C ASP A 257 9.09 -20.68 -0.26
N HIS A 258 8.67 -19.87 0.69
CA HIS A 258 9.55 -18.94 1.38
C HIS A 258 8.99 -18.58 2.76
N PRO A 259 9.79 -18.65 3.84
CA PRO A 259 9.32 -18.42 5.21
C PRO A 259 8.80 -17.00 5.46
N LEU A 260 9.27 -16.00 4.70
CA LEU A 260 8.78 -14.62 4.78
C LEU A 260 7.48 -14.35 4.02
N VAL A 261 7.05 -15.27 3.15
CA VAL A 261 5.76 -15.19 2.42
C VAL A 261 5.05 -16.56 2.49
N PRO A 262 4.72 -17.01 3.72
CA PRO A 262 4.21 -18.35 3.95
C PRO A 262 2.77 -18.49 3.47
N ILE A 263 2.40 -19.69 3.06
CA ILE A 263 0.98 -20.09 2.98
C ILE A 263 0.45 -20.13 4.40
N ILE A 264 -0.59 -19.35 4.71
CA ILE A 264 -1.16 -19.26 6.06
C ILE A 264 -2.59 -19.78 6.15
N TRP A 265 -3.19 -20.11 5.01
CA TRP A 265 -4.48 -20.77 4.94
C TRP A 265 -4.59 -21.62 3.66
N SER A 266 -5.23 -22.78 3.79
CA SER A 266 -5.60 -23.69 2.70
C SER A 266 -6.89 -24.41 3.09
N LYS A 267 -7.74 -24.69 2.11
CA LYS A 267 -8.91 -25.57 2.25
C LYS A 267 -8.52 -27.04 2.34
#